data_AF-A0A3B9J7Z1-F1
#
_entry.id   AF-A0A3B9J7Z1-F1
#
_cell.length_a   1.000
_cell.length_b   1.000
_cell.length_c   1.000
_cell.angle_alpha   90.00
_cell.angle_beta   90.00
_cell.angle_gamma   90.00
#
_symmetry.space_group_name_H-M   'P 1'
#
loop_
_entity.id
_entity.type
_entity.pdbx_description
1 polymer ?
#
loop_
_entity_poly.entity_id
_entity_poly.type
_entity_poly.pdbx_seq_one_letter_code
_entity_poly.pdbx_strand_id
1 'polypeptide(L)'
;LLRDLRAARRALGPVRDLDVFIENARQYEKTSAVSLQILIEIWQAERQSARKKMLAYLDSPIFATFKTDFSRFLDTPGLGARRYDSQEPHPQITWQAAPLLIYQRYADVLACEALIPEASPEQLHDLRIRFKKLRYAVEFFRDILGKPAAALIVDFKIMQDHLGDLNDAHLACDLLSGLLATLEARHHALPLGVRPDLDGILAYLASLHARRRSLAETFPAAWAHFNRPEFRRNLTLALSEL
;
A
#
# COMPACT_ATOMS: atom_id res chain seq x y z
N LEU A 1 12.11 -7.25 -17.16
CA LEU A 1 12.20 -6.21 -16.11
C LEU A 1 10.89 -5.98 -15.35
N LEU A 2 9.85 -5.36 -15.92
CA LEU A 2 8.59 -5.08 -15.16
C LEU A 2 7.89 -6.36 -14.65
N ARG A 3 7.86 -7.41 -15.46
CA ARG A 3 7.34 -8.73 -15.05
C ARG A 3 8.11 -9.27 -13.85
N ASP A 4 9.43 -9.15 -13.86
CA ASP A 4 10.32 -9.71 -12.85
C ASP A 4 10.27 -8.89 -11.56
N LEU A 5 10.15 -7.55 -11.65
CA LEU A 5 9.81 -6.69 -10.50
C LEU A 5 8.48 -7.09 -9.85
N ARG A 6 7.46 -7.41 -10.65
CA ARG A 6 6.18 -7.90 -10.13
C ARG A 6 6.33 -9.28 -9.48
N ALA A 7 7.16 -10.16 -10.06
CA ALA A 7 7.45 -11.48 -9.49
C ALA A 7 8.16 -11.34 -8.13
N ALA A 8 9.18 -10.49 -8.03
CA ALA A 8 9.88 -10.21 -6.78
C ALA A 8 8.91 -9.66 -5.74
N ARG A 9 8.09 -8.64 -6.08
CA ARG A 9 7.07 -8.11 -5.16
C ARG A 9 6.12 -9.20 -4.65
N ARG A 10 5.66 -10.11 -5.53
CA ARG A 10 4.76 -11.21 -5.14
C ARG A 10 5.45 -12.22 -4.23
N ALA A 11 6.75 -12.46 -4.39
CA ALA A 11 7.50 -13.36 -3.52
C ALA A 11 7.73 -12.78 -2.12
N LEU A 12 7.96 -11.46 -2.02
CA LEU A 12 8.23 -10.77 -0.75
C LEU A 12 6.94 -10.40 0.02
N GLY A 13 5.85 -10.12 -0.71
CA GLY A 13 4.59 -9.61 -0.16
C GLY A 13 4.04 -10.42 1.02
N PRO A 14 3.80 -11.74 0.88
CA PRO A 14 3.18 -12.54 1.94
C PRO A 14 3.94 -12.51 3.28
N VAL A 15 5.27 -12.43 3.25
CA VAL A 15 6.07 -12.32 4.49
C VAL A 15 5.84 -10.97 5.16
N ARG A 16 5.85 -9.88 4.37
CA ARG A 16 5.63 -8.54 4.88
C ARG A 16 4.21 -8.35 5.42
N ASP A 17 3.21 -8.89 4.72
CA ASP A 17 1.81 -8.79 5.15
C ASP A 17 1.63 -9.48 6.50
N LEU A 18 2.16 -10.70 6.67
CA LEU A 18 2.13 -11.43 7.94
C LEU A 18 2.95 -10.75 9.04
N ASP A 19 4.09 -10.13 8.72
CA ASP A 19 4.86 -9.31 9.67
C ASP A 19 3.99 -8.20 10.27
N VAL A 20 3.26 -7.47 9.42
CA VAL A 20 2.38 -6.37 9.84
C VAL A 20 1.20 -6.91 10.67
N PHE A 21 0.57 -8.01 10.26
CA PHE A 21 -0.54 -8.58 11.03
C PHE A 21 -0.11 -9.06 12.42
N ILE A 22 1.03 -9.73 12.52
CA ILE A 22 1.59 -10.18 13.82
C ILE A 22 1.94 -8.98 14.70
N GLU A 23 2.54 -7.92 14.13
CA GLU A 23 2.86 -6.70 14.85
C GLU A 23 1.59 -6.02 15.40
N ASN A 24 0.55 -5.89 14.57
CA ASN A 24 -0.72 -5.29 14.96
C ASN A 24 -1.45 -6.10 16.04
N ALA A 25 -1.47 -7.44 15.95
CA ALA A 25 -2.08 -8.29 16.97
C ALA A 25 -1.34 -8.18 18.30
N ARG A 26 0.01 -8.21 18.30
CA ARG A 26 0.81 -8.00 19.52
C ARG A 26 0.57 -6.63 20.15
N GLN A 27 0.41 -5.60 19.32
CA GLN A 27 0.08 -4.27 19.83
C GLN A 27 -1.30 -4.23 20.47
N TYR A 28 -2.28 -4.93 19.88
CA TYR A 28 -3.60 -5.08 20.48
C TYR A 28 -3.55 -5.79 21.83
N GLU A 29 -2.88 -6.95 21.93
CA GLU A 29 -2.73 -7.71 23.20
C GLU A 29 -2.20 -6.81 24.33
N LYS A 30 -1.21 -5.97 24.03
CA LYS A 30 -0.63 -5.02 25.01
C LYS A 30 -1.64 -3.98 25.51
N THR A 31 -2.56 -3.55 24.63
CA THR A 31 -3.52 -2.48 24.96
C THR A 31 -4.82 -3.00 25.59
N SER A 32 -5.28 -4.20 25.21
CA SER A 32 -6.55 -4.77 25.64
C SER A 32 -6.41 -5.81 26.76
N ALA A 33 -5.19 -6.28 27.05
CA ALA A 33 -4.90 -7.40 27.94
C ALA A 33 -5.61 -8.71 27.55
N VAL A 34 -6.09 -8.81 26.31
CA VAL A 34 -6.70 -10.00 25.71
C VAL A 34 -5.60 -10.82 25.04
N SER A 35 -5.55 -12.13 25.27
CA SER A 35 -4.59 -12.99 24.59
C SER A 35 -5.04 -13.35 23.18
N LEU A 36 -4.13 -13.18 22.22
CA LEU A 36 -4.22 -13.58 20.83
C LEU A 36 -3.12 -14.60 20.47
N GLN A 37 -2.59 -15.32 21.47
CA GLN A 37 -1.45 -16.21 21.29
C GLN A 37 -1.70 -17.28 20.21
N ILE A 38 -2.89 -17.89 20.20
CA ILE A 38 -3.30 -18.89 19.19
C ILE A 38 -3.23 -18.29 17.78
N LEU A 39 -3.76 -17.08 17.60
CA LEU A 39 -3.77 -16.37 16.31
C LEU A 39 -2.34 -16.07 15.85
N ILE A 40 -1.51 -15.56 16.76
CA ILE A 40 -0.12 -15.21 16.49
C ILE A 40 0.70 -16.45 16.11
N GLU A 41 0.49 -17.58 16.77
CA GLU A 41 1.16 -18.85 16.44
C GLU A 41 0.80 -19.35 15.05
N ILE A 42 -0.48 -19.29 14.67
CA ILE A 42 -0.95 -19.66 13.33
C ILE A 42 -0.25 -18.78 12.28
N TRP A 43 -0.28 -17.45 12.44
CA TRP A 43 0.36 -16.54 11.50
C TRP A 43 1.88 -16.68 11.46
N GLN A 44 2.53 -16.99 12.59
CA GLN A 44 3.97 -17.27 12.62
C GLN A 44 4.32 -18.52 11.81
N ALA A 45 3.53 -19.59 11.91
CA ALA A 45 3.74 -20.81 11.13
C ALA A 45 3.57 -20.54 9.61
N GLU A 46 2.52 -19.80 9.23
CA GLU A 46 2.31 -19.38 7.84
C GLU A 46 3.47 -18.51 7.33
N ARG A 47 3.93 -17.58 8.17
CA ARG A 47 5.05 -16.69 7.85
C ARG A 47 6.34 -17.47 7.63
N GLN A 48 6.63 -18.50 8.43
CA GLN A 48 7.80 -19.35 8.21
C GLN A 48 7.72 -20.08 6.87
N SER A 49 6.55 -20.61 6.50
CA SER A 49 6.33 -21.23 5.19
C SER A 49 6.51 -20.24 4.04
N ALA A 50 5.92 -19.04 4.14
CA ALA A 50 6.09 -17.96 3.19
C ALA A 50 7.55 -17.52 3.07
N ARG A 51 8.26 -17.40 4.19
CA ARG A 51 9.68 -17.04 4.24
C ARG A 51 10.54 -18.07 3.53
N LYS A 52 10.29 -19.37 3.71
CA LYS A 52 11.00 -20.43 2.98
C LYS A 52 10.84 -20.29 1.47
N LYS A 53 9.61 -20.01 1.01
CA LYS A 53 9.32 -19.77 -0.43
C LYS A 53 10.01 -18.50 -0.94
N MET A 54 9.99 -17.42 -0.16
CA MET A 54 10.66 -16.16 -0.47
C MET A 54 12.18 -16.36 -0.61
N LEU A 55 12.81 -17.04 0.35
CA LEU A 55 14.26 -17.34 0.30
C LEU A 55 14.60 -18.21 -0.91
N ALA A 56 13.85 -19.28 -1.15
CA ALA A 56 14.05 -20.13 -2.32
C ALA A 56 13.95 -19.35 -3.66
N TYR A 57 13.05 -18.35 -3.74
CA TYR A 57 12.98 -17.44 -4.88
C TYR A 57 14.19 -16.50 -4.97
N LEU A 58 14.61 -15.89 -3.85
CA LEU A 58 15.75 -14.98 -3.80
C LEU A 58 17.08 -15.67 -4.12
N ASP A 59 17.21 -16.94 -3.75
CA ASP A 59 18.37 -17.79 -4.06
C ASP A 59 18.29 -18.44 -5.46
N SER A 60 17.18 -18.22 -6.19
CA SER A 60 16.98 -18.85 -7.48
C SER A 60 17.83 -18.21 -8.59
N PRO A 61 18.21 -18.98 -9.62
CA PRO A 61 18.85 -18.43 -10.82
C PRO A 61 17.99 -17.37 -11.52
N ILE A 62 16.66 -17.46 -11.43
CA ILE A 62 15.73 -16.49 -12.02
C ILE A 62 15.93 -15.11 -11.38
N PHE A 63 16.03 -15.04 -10.05
CA PHE A 63 16.26 -13.78 -9.36
C PHE A 63 17.68 -13.23 -9.60
N ALA A 64 18.68 -14.12 -9.68
CA ALA A 64 20.05 -13.72 -10.04
C ALA A 64 20.11 -13.07 -11.43
N THR A 65 19.52 -13.72 -12.45
CA THR A 65 19.42 -13.16 -13.82
C THR A 65 18.66 -11.84 -13.82
N PHE A 66 17.55 -11.74 -13.08
CA PHE A 66 16.82 -10.48 -12.95
C PHE A 66 17.71 -9.34 -12.42
N LYS A 67 18.52 -9.58 -11.37
CA LYS A 67 19.46 -8.58 -10.86
C LYS A 67 20.45 -8.15 -11.94
N THR A 68 21.06 -9.11 -12.64
CA THR A 68 22.01 -8.81 -13.72
C THR A 68 21.38 -7.99 -14.84
N ASP A 69 20.18 -8.37 -15.31
CA ASP A 69 19.47 -7.65 -16.35
C ASP A 69 19.02 -6.26 -15.91
N PHE A 70 18.63 -6.13 -14.64
CA PHE A 70 18.24 -4.84 -14.07
C PHE A 70 19.44 -3.91 -13.89
N SER A 71 20.59 -4.41 -13.45
CA SER A 71 21.85 -3.65 -13.43
C SER A 71 22.24 -3.21 -14.83
N ARG A 72 22.23 -4.12 -15.82
CA ARG A 72 22.51 -3.75 -17.22
C ARG A 72 21.58 -2.63 -17.70
N PHE A 73 20.29 -2.70 -17.35
CA PHE A 73 19.32 -1.67 -17.68
C PHE A 73 19.68 -0.30 -17.09
N LEU A 74 20.11 -0.25 -15.83
CA LEU A 74 20.49 1.01 -15.17
C LEU A 74 21.82 1.57 -15.69
N ASP A 75 22.77 0.69 -16.01
CA ASP A 75 24.13 1.07 -16.40
C ASP A 75 24.29 1.36 -17.91
N THR A 76 23.29 1.05 -18.72
CA THR A 76 23.34 1.27 -20.18
C THR A 76 22.53 2.52 -20.56
N PRO A 77 23.18 3.64 -20.94
CA PRO A 77 22.47 4.84 -21.36
C PRO A 77 21.51 4.58 -22.51
N GLY A 78 20.29 5.12 -22.41
CA GLY A 78 19.25 4.98 -23.45
C GLY A 78 18.59 3.61 -23.52
N LEU A 79 19.00 2.61 -22.72
CA LEU A 79 18.35 1.31 -22.70
C LEU A 79 16.93 1.44 -22.13
N GLY A 80 15.93 1.08 -22.94
CA GLY A 80 14.51 1.23 -22.59
C GLY A 80 13.97 2.66 -22.67
N ALA A 81 14.74 3.61 -23.23
CA ALA A 81 14.21 4.91 -23.61
C ALA A 81 13.06 4.73 -24.61
N ARG A 82 11.99 5.53 -24.43
CA ARG A 82 10.89 5.53 -25.40
C ARG A 82 11.40 6.06 -26.72
N ARG A 83 11.08 5.33 -27.80
CA ARG A 83 11.28 5.83 -29.16
C ARG A 83 10.14 6.77 -29.47
N TYR A 84 10.46 8.01 -29.74
CA TYR A 84 9.52 8.99 -30.26
C TYR A 84 9.68 9.07 -31.77
N ASP A 85 8.60 9.39 -32.48
CA ASP A 85 8.72 9.78 -33.88
C ASP A 85 9.52 11.07 -33.96
N SER A 86 10.52 11.11 -34.84
CA SER A 86 11.35 12.27 -35.14
C SER A 86 10.55 13.52 -35.56
N GLN A 87 9.32 13.33 -36.05
CA GLN A 87 8.45 14.40 -36.53
C GLN A 87 7.58 15.02 -35.42
N GLU A 88 7.40 14.35 -34.28
CA GLU A 88 6.54 14.83 -33.20
C GLU A 88 7.35 15.47 -32.05
N PRO A 89 6.99 16.70 -31.62
CA PRO A 89 7.63 17.31 -30.47
C PRO A 89 7.34 16.50 -29.20
N HIS A 90 8.40 16.17 -28.47
CA HIS A 90 8.33 15.40 -27.22
C HIS A 90 9.34 15.91 -26.19
N PRO A 91 9.10 15.69 -24.88
CA PRO A 91 10.04 16.09 -23.84
C PRO A 91 11.40 15.42 -24.03
N GLN A 92 12.46 16.23 -24.10
CA GLN A 92 13.85 15.77 -24.27
C GLN A 92 14.59 15.64 -22.93
N ILE A 93 14.15 16.41 -21.93
CA ILE A 93 14.82 16.55 -20.63
C ILE A 93 13.82 16.50 -19.49
N THR A 94 14.33 16.18 -18.30
CA THR A 94 13.53 15.86 -17.10
C THR A 94 12.52 16.95 -16.74
N TRP A 95 12.92 18.23 -16.77
CA TRP A 95 12.03 19.33 -16.39
C TRP A 95 10.87 19.53 -17.37
N GLN A 96 11.04 19.25 -18.66
CA GLN A 96 9.96 19.31 -19.66
C GLN A 96 8.93 18.19 -19.45
N ALA A 97 9.36 17.03 -18.95
CA ALA A 97 8.48 15.88 -18.72
C ALA A 97 7.71 15.97 -17.40
N ALA A 98 8.26 16.67 -16.40
CA ALA A 98 7.73 16.70 -15.04
C ALA A 98 6.29 17.24 -14.94
N PRO A 99 5.91 18.38 -15.55
CA PRO A 99 4.54 18.89 -15.46
C PRO A 99 3.50 17.91 -15.99
N LEU A 100 3.75 17.33 -17.17
CA LEU A 100 2.84 16.36 -17.78
C LEU A 100 2.64 15.15 -16.86
N LEU A 101 3.73 14.57 -16.36
CA LEU A 101 3.66 13.36 -15.54
C LEU A 101 2.97 13.62 -14.19
N ILE A 102 3.25 14.75 -13.54
CA ILE A 102 2.64 15.11 -12.26
C ILE A 102 1.15 15.41 -12.44
N TYR A 103 0.78 16.27 -13.40
CA TYR A 103 -0.62 16.62 -13.64
C TYR A 103 -1.46 15.42 -14.08
N GLN A 104 -0.91 14.50 -14.87
CA GLN A 104 -1.61 13.26 -15.20
C GLN A 104 -1.92 12.43 -13.94
N ARG A 105 -0.95 12.25 -13.03
CA ARG A 105 -1.21 11.52 -11.78
C ARG A 105 -2.18 12.26 -10.85
N TYR A 106 -2.14 13.59 -10.87
CA TYR A 106 -3.06 14.40 -10.08
C TYR A 106 -4.48 14.30 -10.62
N ALA A 107 -4.66 14.39 -11.94
CA ALA A 107 -5.94 14.16 -12.61
C ALA A 107 -6.48 12.73 -12.36
N ASP A 108 -5.62 11.71 -12.38
CA ASP A 108 -5.99 10.33 -12.04
C ASP A 108 -6.63 10.23 -10.63
N VAL A 109 -6.14 11.02 -9.67
CA VAL A 109 -6.65 11.07 -8.28
C VAL A 109 -7.95 11.86 -8.22
N LEU A 110 -8.02 13.03 -8.87
CA LEU A 110 -9.23 13.85 -8.90
C LEU A 110 -10.41 13.16 -9.58
N ALA A 111 -10.15 12.32 -10.59
CA ALA A 111 -11.19 11.53 -11.26
C ALA A 111 -11.94 10.59 -10.30
N CYS A 112 -11.38 10.26 -9.15
CA CYS A 112 -12.04 9.46 -8.12
C CYS A 112 -12.98 10.26 -7.22
N GLU A 113 -12.96 11.60 -7.26
CA GLU A 113 -13.70 12.46 -6.33
C GLU A 113 -15.20 12.16 -6.31
N ALA A 114 -15.80 11.96 -7.49
CA ALA A 114 -17.22 11.65 -7.62
C ALA A 114 -17.62 10.31 -6.96
N LEU A 115 -16.68 9.38 -6.78
CA LEU A 115 -16.95 8.05 -6.22
C LEU A 115 -16.79 8.02 -4.70
N ILE A 116 -16.15 9.02 -4.10
CA ILE A 116 -15.76 9.03 -2.68
C ILE A 116 -16.92 8.91 -1.69
N PRO A 117 -18.06 9.61 -1.85
CA PRO A 117 -19.15 9.55 -0.87
C PRO A 117 -19.69 8.14 -0.61
N GLU A 118 -19.63 7.26 -1.62
CA GLU A 118 -20.13 5.89 -1.57
C GLU A 118 -19.04 4.86 -1.91
N ALA A 119 -17.77 5.21 -1.75
CA ALA A 119 -16.66 4.40 -2.24
C ALA A 119 -16.63 3.02 -1.56
N SER A 120 -16.57 1.97 -2.38
CA SER A 120 -16.31 0.61 -1.90
C SER A 120 -14.86 0.47 -1.40
N PRO A 121 -14.55 -0.54 -0.58
CA PRO A 121 -13.17 -0.83 -0.17
C PRO A 121 -12.21 -0.99 -1.35
N GLU A 122 -12.65 -1.60 -2.45
CA GLU A 122 -11.86 -1.76 -3.67
C GLU A 122 -11.60 -0.42 -4.37
N GLN A 123 -12.58 0.47 -4.39
CA GLN A 123 -12.41 1.83 -4.94
C GLN A 123 -11.44 2.66 -4.08
N LEU A 124 -11.52 2.56 -2.75
CA LEU A 124 -10.57 3.19 -1.84
C LEU A 124 -9.15 2.61 -2.01
N HIS A 125 -9.04 1.30 -2.27
CA HIS A 125 -7.77 0.67 -2.60
C HIS A 125 -7.18 1.18 -3.94
N ASP A 126 -8.00 1.32 -4.98
CA ASP A 126 -7.55 1.91 -6.26
C ASP A 126 -7.12 3.37 -6.07
N LEU A 127 -7.89 4.16 -5.32
CA LEU A 127 -7.52 5.53 -4.95
C LEU A 127 -6.17 5.57 -4.24
N ARG A 128 -5.92 4.66 -3.28
CA ARG A 128 -4.61 4.53 -2.61
C ARG A 128 -3.47 4.27 -3.61
N ILE A 129 -3.68 3.42 -4.61
CA ILE A 129 -2.68 3.16 -5.65
C ILE A 129 -2.40 4.43 -6.47
N ARG A 130 -3.45 5.15 -6.89
CA ARG A 130 -3.32 6.40 -7.65
C ARG A 130 -2.60 7.46 -6.85
N PHE A 131 -2.95 7.60 -5.58
CA PHE A 131 -2.33 8.55 -4.66
C PHE A 131 -0.85 8.22 -4.40
N LYS A 132 -0.50 6.93 -4.30
CA LYS A 132 0.91 6.48 -4.30
C LYS A 132 1.66 6.89 -5.55
N LYS A 133 1.07 6.73 -6.72
CA LYS A 133 1.69 7.14 -7.99
C LYS A 133 1.90 8.65 -8.06
N LEU A 134 0.94 9.45 -7.59
CA LEU A 134 1.08 10.91 -7.50
C LEU A 134 2.23 11.30 -6.58
N ARG A 135 2.27 10.76 -5.36
CA ARG A 135 3.38 11.01 -4.43
C ARG A 135 4.72 10.62 -5.03
N TYR A 136 4.84 9.43 -5.63
CA TYR A 136 6.10 8.99 -6.26
C TYR A 136 6.52 9.89 -7.42
N ALA A 137 5.58 10.43 -8.20
CA ALA A 137 5.91 11.41 -9.23
C ALA A 137 6.50 12.68 -8.62
N VAL A 138 5.86 13.25 -7.60
CA VAL A 138 6.38 14.46 -6.93
C VAL A 138 7.70 14.21 -6.20
N GLU A 139 7.84 13.08 -5.51
CA GLU A 139 9.09 12.69 -4.83
C GLU A 139 10.23 12.47 -5.83
N PHE A 140 9.95 11.91 -7.01
CA PHE A 140 10.96 11.70 -8.05
C PHE A 140 11.48 13.02 -8.62
N PHE A 141 10.60 14.02 -8.82
CA PHE A 141 10.97 15.33 -9.34
C PHE A 141 11.32 16.35 -8.25
N ARG A 142 11.41 15.94 -6.97
CA ARG A 142 11.57 16.86 -5.83
C ARG A 142 12.76 17.83 -5.97
N ASP A 143 13.86 17.38 -6.58
CA ASP A 143 15.10 18.14 -6.66
C ASP A 143 14.99 19.30 -7.66
N ILE A 144 14.11 19.18 -8.66
CA ILE A 144 13.83 20.23 -9.65
C ILE A 144 12.60 21.07 -9.28
N LEU A 145 11.68 20.55 -8.45
CA LEU A 145 10.48 21.28 -7.99
C LEU A 145 10.75 22.24 -6.81
N GLY A 146 11.96 22.21 -6.23
CA GLY A 146 12.38 23.12 -5.17
C GLY A 146 11.61 22.98 -3.85
N LYS A 147 11.63 24.05 -3.05
CA LYS A 147 11.07 24.08 -1.69
C LYS A 147 9.55 23.80 -1.62
N PRO A 148 8.70 24.28 -2.55
CA PRO A 148 7.26 24.01 -2.50
C PRO A 148 6.91 22.51 -2.49
N ALA A 149 7.73 21.66 -3.12
CA ALA A 149 7.52 20.21 -3.10
C ALA A 149 7.62 19.60 -1.68
N ALA A 150 8.41 20.18 -0.77
CA ALA A 150 8.53 19.70 0.60
C ALA A 150 7.21 19.84 1.38
N ALA A 151 6.46 20.91 1.14
CA ALA A 151 5.14 21.10 1.75
C ALA A 151 4.13 20.06 1.25
N LEU A 152 4.17 19.71 -0.03
CA LEU A 152 3.30 18.69 -0.63
C LEU A 152 3.53 17.29 -0.02
N ILE A 153 4.78 16.96 0.35
CA ILE A 153 5.11 15.66 0.96
C ILE A 153 4.36 15.45 2.28
N VAL A 154 4.18 16.51 3.09
CA VAL A 154 3.42 16.43 4.34
C VAL A 154 1.97 16.07 4.07
N ASP A 155 1.35 16.72 3.09
CA ASP A 155 -0.03 16.43 2.69
C ASP A 155 -0.19 15.04 2.12
N PHE A 156 0.77 14.61 1.29
CA PHE A 156 0.77 13.25 0.77
C PHE A 156 0.86 12.21 1.87
N LYS A 157 1.65 12.48 2.92
CA LYS A 157 1.78 11.57 4.05
C LYS A 157 0.46 11.41 4.79
N ILE A 158 -0.22 12.51 5.16
CA ILE A 158 -1.50 12.47 5.89
C ILE A 158 -2.52 11.58 5.16
N MET A 159 -2.71 11.83 3.86
CA MET A 159 -3.69 11.08 3.07
C MET A 159 -3.27 9.64 2.83
N GLN A 160 -1.97 9.36 2.66
CA GLN A 160 -1.48 7.99 2.49
C GLN A 160 -1.55 7.17 3.76
N ASP A 161 -1.26 7.76 4.92
CA ASP A 161 -1.40 7.11 6.21
C ASP A 161 -2.87 6.73 6.41
N HIS A 162 -3.80 7.66 6.12
CA HIS A 162 -5.25 7.39 6.21
C HIS A 162 -5.73 6.27 5.27
N LEU A 163 -5.37 6.35 3.98
CA LEU A 163 -5.71 5.31 3.00
C LEU A 163 -5.01 3.98 3.30
N GLY A 164 -3.81 4.03 3.87
CA GLY A 164 -3.05 2.87 4.34
C GLY A 164 -3.79 2.17 5.47
N ASP A 165 -4.17 2.91 6.52
CA ASP A 165 -4.93 2.42 7.65
C ASP A 165 -6.28 1.81 7.23
N LEU A 166 -7.00 2.45 6.30
CA LEU A 166 -8.25 1.92 5.74
C LEU A 166 -8.05 0.56 5.06
N ASN A 167 -7.05 0.48 4.20
CA ASN A 167 -6.70 -0.73 3.49
C ASN A 167 -6.28 -1.85 4.45
N ASP A 168 -5.44 -1.52 5.43
CA ASP A 168 -4.90 -2.50 6.36
C ASP A 168 -5.98 -3.00 7.33
N ALA A 169 -6.88 -2.13 7.79
CA ALA A 169 -8.06 -2.51 8.56
C ALA A 169 -8.99 -3.44 7.76
N HIS A 170 -9.24 -3.13 6.48
CA HIS A 170 -10.07 -3.98 5.62
C HIS A 170 -9.45 -5.36 5.41
N LEU A 171 -8.17 -5.44 5.02
CA LEU A 171 -7.46 -6.70 4.82
C LEU A 171 -7.39 -7.53 6.11
N ALA A 172 -7.18 -6.89 7.26
CA ALA A 172 -7.16 -7.56 8.55
C ALA A 172 -8.54 -8.15 8.91
N CYS A 173 -9.63 -7.41 8.66
CA CYS A 173 -10.99 -7.91 8.89
C CYS A 173 -11.28 -9.15 8.04
N ASP A 174 -10.95 -9.10 6.75
CA ASP A 174 -11.23 -10.19 5.80
C ASP A 174 -10.41 -11.44 6.14
N LEU A 175 -9.11 -11.26 6.42
CA LEU A 175 -8.22 -12.35 6.81
C LEU A 175 -8.69 -13.01 8.12
N LEU A 176 -9.00 -12.20 9.14
CA LEU A 176 -9.39 -12.71 10.45
C LEU A 176 -10.77 -13.38 10.41
N SER A 177 -11.71 -12.84 9.63
CA SER A 177 -13.03 -13.45 9.42
C SER A 177 -12.92 -14.82 8.75
N GLY A 178 -12.08 -14.95 7.71
CA GLY A 178 -11.85 -16.23 7.04
C GLY A 178 -11.17 -17.26 7.94
N LEU A 179 -10.21 -16.81 8.76
CA LEU A 179 -9.57 -17.69 9.74
C LEU A 179 -10.54 -18.14 10.83
N LEU A 180 -11.35 -17.21 11.37
CA LEU A 180 -12.35 -17.51 12.39
C LEU A 180 -13.35 -18.56 11.89
N ALA A 181 -13.89 -18.40 10.68
CA ALA A 181 -14.78 -19.40 10.08
C ALA A 181 -14.13 -20.79 9.97
N THR A 182 -12.83 -20.84 9.67
CA THR A 182 -12.06 -22.10 9.62
C THR A 182 -11.86 -22.70 11.01
N LEU A 183 -11.59 -21.87 12.02
CA LEU A 183 -11.43 -22.29 13.41
C LEU A 183 -12.76 -22.78 13.99
N GLU A 184 -13.86 -22.07 13.76
CA GLU A 184 -15.21 -22.44 14.19
C GLU A 184 -15.62 -23.80 13.60
N ALA A 185 -15.40 -24.03 12.30
CA ALA A 185 -15.68 -25.31 11.67
C ALA A 185 -14.92 -26.47 12.33
N ARG A 186 -13.65 -26.27 12.70
CA ARG A 186 -12.84 -27.25 13.44
C ARG A 186 -13.29 -27.39 14.89
N HIS A 187 -13.68 -26.29 15.51
CA HIS A 187 -14.14 -26.20 16.89
C HIS A 187 -15.46 -26.96 17.10
N HIS A 188 -16.39 -26.87 16.14
CA HIS A 188 -17.63 -27.64 16.15
C HIS A 188 -17.40 -29.15 16.03
N ALA A 189 -16.32 -29.57 15.37
CA ALA A 189 -15.93 -30.98 15.28
C ALA A 189 -15.29 -31.54 16.57
N LEU A 190 -14.88 -30.68 17.51
CA LEU A 190 -14.26 -31.08 18.77
C LEU A 190 -15.29 -31.26 19.90
N PRO A 191 -15.06 -32.19 20.86
CA PRO A 191 -15.84 -32.30 22.08
C PRO A 191 -15.81 -31.01 22.91
N LEU A 192 -16.90 -30.69 23.60
CA LEU A 192 -17.09 -29.43 24.34
C LEU A 192 -15.96 -29.08 25.33
N GLY A 193 -15.32 -30.07 25.95
CA GLY A 193 -14.27 -29.85 26.96
C GLY A 193 -12.86 -29.59 26.43
N VAL A 194 -12.63 -29.64 25.11
CA VAL A 194 -11.28 -29.47 24.49
C VAL A 194 -11.28 -28.29 23.51
N ARG A 195 -12.32 -27.47 23.55
CA ARG A 195 -12.54 -26.36 22.65
C ARG A 195 -11.70 -25.15 23.08
N PRO A 196 -10.82 -24.62 22.21
CA PRO A 196 -10.04 -23.43 22.53
C PRO A 196 -10.95 -22.21 22.65
N ASP A 197 -10.64 -21.31 23.57
CA ASP A 197 -11.31 -20.02 23.71
C ASP A 197 -11.02 -19.13 22.49
N LEU A 198 -12.09 -18.67 21.83
CA LEU A 198 -12.04 -17.80 20.66
C LEU A 198 -12.50 -16.36 20.98
N ASP A 199 -12.89 -16.07 22.23
CA ASP A 199 -13.42 -14.77 22.64
C ASP A 199 -12.42 -13.65 22.39
N GLY A 200 -11.12 -13.91 22.59
CA GLY A 200 -10.08 -12.95 22.30
C GLY A 200 -9.98 -12.59 20.82
N ILE A 201 -10.13 -13.58 19.94
CA ILE A 201 -10.12 -13.39 18.49
C ILE A 201 -11.37 -12.61 18.05
N LEU A 202 -12.54 -12.93 18.61
CA LEU A 202 -13.79 -12.21 18.38
C LEU A 202 -13.70 -10.74 18.82
N ALA A 203 -13.13 -10.48 20.01
CA ALA A 203 -12.90 -9.13 20.50
C ALA A 203 -11.96 -8.33 19.60
N TYR A 204 -10.89 -8.98 19.11
CA TYR A 204 -9.97 -8.34 18.16
C TYR A 204 -10.66 -8.02 16.83
N LEU A 205 -11.44 -8.96 16.26
CA LEU A 205 -12.22 -8.71 15.04
C LEU A 205 -13.21 -7.55 15.21
N ALA A 206 -13.90 -7.49 16.35
CA ALA A 206 -14.79 -6.38 16.68
C ALA A 206 -14.04 -5.03 16.72
N SER A 207 -12.83 -5.01 17.29
CA SER A 207 -11.98 -3.81 17.33
C SER A 207 -11.55 -3.36 15.93
N LEU A 208 -11.24 -4.30 15.03
CA LEU A 208 -10.88 -4.01 13.64
C LEU A 208 -12.07 -3.44 12.87
N HIS A 209 -13.28 -4.00 13.06
CA HIS A 209 -14.51 -3.46 12.48
C HIS A 209 -14.79 -2.03 12.97
N ALA A 210 -14.60 -1.76 14.26
CA ALA A 210 -14.75 -0.42 14.83
C ALA A 210 -13.73 0.56 14.24
N ARG A 211 -12.45 0.16 14.13
CA ARG A 211 -11.40 0.97 13.51
C ARG A 211 -11.71 1.28 12.05
N ARG A 212 -12.13 0.27 11.27
CA ARG A 212 -12.53 0.44 9.86
C ARG A 212 -13.66 1.45 9.72
N ARG A 213 -14.68 1.38 10.59
CA ARG A 213 -15.81 2.33 10.60
C ARG A 213 -15.34 3.76 10.91
N SER A 214 -14.56 3.93 11.97
CA SER A 214 -14.02 5.23 12.36
C SER A 214 -13.16 5.87 11.26
N LEU A 215 -12.34 5.07 10.57
CA LEU A 215 -11.53 5.53 9.43
C LEU A 215 -12.40 5.92 8.22
N ALA A 216 -13.49 5.20 7.97
CA ALA A 216 -14.43 5.54 6.91
C ALA A 216 -15.17 6.84 7.21
N GLU A 217 -15.58 7.06 8.46
CA GLU A 217 -16.24 8.29 8.91
C GLU A 217 -15.31 9.53 8.83
N THR A 218 -14.01 9.34 9.07
CA THR A 218 -13.01 10.42 9.05
C THR A 218 -12.38 10.64 7.66
N PHE A 219 -12.64 9.74 6.70
CA PHE A 219 -12.12 9.84 5.34
C PHE A 219 -12.54 11.11 4.59
N PRO A 220 -13.81 11.56 4.61
CA PRO A 220 -14.21 12.80 3.94
C PRO A 220 -13.42 14.02 4.42
N ALA A 221 -13.08 14.09 5.71
CA ALA A 221 -12.28 15.19 6.25
C ALA A 221 -10.82 15.12 5.76
N ALA A 222 -10.21 13.92 5.71
CA ALA A 222 -8.88 13.73 5.13
C ALA A 222 -8.85 14.08 3.63
N TRP A 223 -9.90 13.72 2.89
CA TRP A 223 -10.04 14.10 1.48
C TRP A 223 -10.19 15.61 1.29
N ALA A 224 -11.04 16.27 2.09
CA ALA A 224 -11.22 17.72 2.05
C ALA A 224 -9.90 18.46 2.37
N HIS A 225 -9.11 17.95 3.31
CA HIS A 225 -7.78 18.48 3.62
C HIS A 225 -6.84 18.40 2.41
N PHE A 226 -6.82 17.28 1.69
CA PHE A 226 -6.06 17.14 0.44
C PHE A 226 -6.54 18.10 -0.66
N ASN A 227 -7.87 18.26 -0.81
CA ASN A 227 -8.47 19.10 -1.84
C ASN A 227 -8.60 20.59 -1.47
N ARG A 228 -7.89 21.06 -0.44
CA ARG A 228 -7.92 22.47 -0.05
C ARG A 228 -7.22 23.38 -1.07
N PRO A 229 -7.63 24.66 -1.19
CA PRO A 229 -6.99 25.61 -2.11
C PRO A 229 -5.47 25.74 -1.92
N GLU A 230 -4.98 25.61 -0.69
CA GLU A 230 -3.55 25.70 -0.36
C GLU A 230 -2.74 24.58 -1.00
N PHE A 231 -3.26 23.34 -0.99
CA PHE A 231 -2.60 22.22 -1.65
C PHE A 231 -2.49 22.46 -3.16
N ARG A 232 -3.60 22.89 -3.78
CA ARG A 232 -3.63 23.21 -5.22
C ARG A 232 -2.64 24.32 -5.57
N ARG A 233 -2.58 25.38 -4.76
CA ARG A 233 -1.61 26.47 -4.95
C ARG A 233 -0.18 25.98 -4.81
N ASN A 234 0.12 25.18 -3.78
CA ASN A 234 1.47 24.63 -3.59
C ASN A 234 1.89 23.72 -4.74
N LEU A 235 0.97 22.94 -5.31
CA LEU A 235 1.24 22.08 -6.45
C LEU A 235 1.56 22.91 -7.70
N THR A 236 0.77 23.94 -7.99
CA THR A 236 1.03 24.85 -9.10
C THR A 236 2.32 25.64 -8.89
N LEU A 237 2.59 26.12 -7.67
CA LEU A 237 3.84 26.83 -7.34
C LEU A 237 5.05 25.93 -7.54
N ALA A 238 5.00 24.67 -7.09
CA ALA A 238 6.08 23.71 -7.31
C ALA A 238 6.40 23.51 -8.80
N LEU A 239 5.36 23.55 -9.65
CA LEU A 239 5.51 23.38 -11.09
C LEU A 239 5.91 24.66 -11.82
N SER A 240 5.64 25.85 -11.26
CA SER A 240 6.09 27.12 -11.83
C SER A 240 7.57 27.42 -11.60
N GLU A 241 8.25 26.66 -10.74
CA GLU A 241 9.71 26.76 -10.50
C GLU A 241 10.55 26.01 -11.56
N LEU A 242 9.90 25.24 -12.44
CA LEU A 242 10.52 24.48 -13.53
C LEU A 242 10.77 25.35 -14.76
#